data_AF-A0A0M8MBU3-F1
#
_entry.id   AF-A0A0M8MBU3-F1
#
_cell.length_a   1.000
_cell.length_b   1.000
_cell.length_c   1.000
_cell.angle_alpha   90.00
_cell.angle_beta   90.00
_cell.angle_gamma   90.00
#
_symmetry.space_group_name_H-M   'P 1'
#
loop_
_entity.id
_entity.type
_entity.pdbx_description
1 polymer ?
#
loop_
_entity_poly.entity_id
_entity_poly.type
_entity_poly.pdbx_seq_one_letter_code
_entity_poly.pdbx_strand_id
1 'polypeptide(L)'
;MTVRFILPLLLFFAVSNAQCIKCEALSEALKAPEQVKSLAVNGNLSGEEFDEFPKDVFKLRNIEELYITDYGFYEIPRQIGNLKKIKSLSLAGNSLEVLPDEIFTLTNLTELILSDNLFSDEYIEYIKQTVKEKLPKTRLMID
;
A
#
# COMPACT_ATOMS: atom_id res chain seq x y z
N MET A 1 -3.82 24.65 -59.69
CA MET A 1 -3.20 24.56 -58.35
C MET A 1 -4.14 23.76 -57.48
N THR A 2 -3.70 22.56 -57.11
CA THR A 2 -4.47 21.43 -56.58
C THR A 2 -5.04 21.67 -55.18
N VAL A 3 -6.34 21.35 -55.04
CA VAL A 3 -7.08 20.71 -53.94
C VAL A 3 -6.66 20.97 -52.47
N ARG A 4 -7.61 21.51 -51.68
CA ARG A 4 -7.64 21.50 -50.22
C ARG A 4 -7.53 20.08 -49.65
N PHE A 5 -6.67 19.85 -48.67
CA PHE A 5 -6.85 18.78 -47.70
C PHE A 5 -6.91 19.35 -46.28
N ILE A 6 -8.07 19.10 -45.67
CA ILE A 6 -8.40 19.23 -44.27
C ILE A 6 -7.35 18.48 -43.44
N LEU A 7 -6.85 19.09 -42.37
CA LEU A 7 -6.00 18.43 -41.37
C LEU A 7 -6.74 17.17 -40.86
N PRO A 8 -6.17 15.96 -40.95
CA PRO A 8 -6.89 14.77 -40.53
C PRO A 8 -7.03 14.78 -39.01
N LEU A 9 -8.27 14.67 -38.57
CA LEU A 9 -8.67 14.28 -37.23
C LEU A 9 -8.09 12.88 -36.94
N LEU A 10 -7.07 12.79 -36.10
CA LEU A 10 -6.73 11.55 -35.41
C LEU A 10 -6.49 11.89 -33.94
N LEU A 11 -7.59 11.77 -33.19
CA LEU A 11 -7.64 11.08 -31.90
C LEU A 11 -6.28 11.12 -31.18
N PHE A 12 -6.08 12.13 -30.32
CA PHE A 12 -5.22 11.93 -29.16
C PHE A 12 -5.87 10.84 -28.33
N PHE A 13 -5.52 9.61 -28.70
CA PHE A 13 -5.54 8.41 -27.92
C PHE A 13 -6.50 8.49 -26.74
N ALA A 14 -7.77 8.23 -27.01
CA ALA A 14 -8.51 7.34 -26.11
C ALA A 14 -7.84 5.95 -26.18
N VAL A 15 -6.56 5.87 -25.77
CA VAL A 15 -6.15 4.67 -25.04
C VAL A 15 -7.01 4.79 -23.81
N SER A 16 -7.98 3.90 -23.66
CA SER A 16 -8.44 3.61 -22.32
C SER A 16 -7.18 3.19 -21.57
N ASN A 17 -6.51 4.13 -20.91
CA ASN A 17 -5.63 3.83 -19.81
C ASN A 17 -6.59 3.28 -18.77
N ALA A 18 -6.97 2.01 -18.94
CA ALA A 18 -7.52 1.19 -17.89
C ALA A 18 -6.37 1.08 -16.90
N GLN A 19 -6.15 2.17 -16.17
CA GLN A 19 -5.13 2.21 -15.16
C GLN A 19 -5.65 1.37 -14.03
N CYS A 20 -4.73 0.61 -13.48
CA CYS A 20 -5.06 -0.38 -12.50
C CYS A 20 -5.76 0.22 -11.27
N ILE A 21 -6.90 -0.37 -10.90
CA ILE A 21 -7.63 -0.11 -9.65
C ILE A 21 -7.12 -1.04 -8.53
N LYS A 22 -6.77 -2.28 -8.87
CA LYS A 22 -6.20 -3.30 -7.98
C LYS A 22 -4.90 -3.82 -8.58
N CYS A 23 -3.77 -3.43 -8.00
CA CYS A 23 -2.46 -3.54 -8.64
C CYS A 23 -1.58 -4.53 -7.91
N GLU A 24 -0.75 -5.23 -8.68
CA GLU A 24 0.23 -6.18 -8.15
C GLU A 24 1.68 -5.68 -8.31
N ALA A 25 1.84 -4.45 -8.83
CA ALA A 25 3.11 -3.77 -9.01
C ALA A 25 2.96 -2.27 -8.68
N LEU A 26 3.87 -1.74 -7.88
CA LEU A 26 3.93 -0.33 -7.53
C LEU A 26 4.22 0.53 -8.76
N SER A 27 5.11 0.06 -9.66
CA SER A 27 5.41 0.75 -10.92
C SER A 27 4.18 0.91 -11.82
N GLU A 28 3.23 -0.02 -11.78
CA GLU A 28 1.95 0.11 -12.48
C GLU A 28 1.01 1.07 -11.76
N ALA A 29 0.88 0.94 -10.43
CA ALA A 29 0.04 1.78 -9.59
C ALA A 29 0.39 3.28 -9.75
N LEU A 30 1.68 3.60 -9.83
CA LEU A 30 2.18 4.97 -9.96
C LEU A 30 1.84 5.63 -11.31
N LYS A 31 1.34 4.89 -12.30
CA LYS A 31 0.92 5.47 -13.58
C LYS A 31 -0.41 6.24 -13.49
N ALA A 32 -1.30 5.89 -12.56
CA ALA A 32 -2.43 6.75 -12.16
C ALA A 32 -2.76 6.57 -10.66
N PRO A 33 -1.97 7.18 -9.77
CA PRO A 33 -2.03 6.94 -8.33
C PRO A 33 -3.38 7.32 -7.71
N GLU A 34 -4.14 8.23 -8.34
CA GLU A 34 -5.45 8.65 -7.89
C GLU A 34 -6.55 7.60 -8.11
N GLN A 35 -6.36 6.63 -9.02
CA GLN A 35 -7.35 5.59 -9.32
C GLN A 35 -7.16 4.32 -8.49
N VAL A 36 -5.96 4.14 -7.91
CA VAL A 36 -5.58 2.92 -7.20
C VAL A 36 -6.35 2.79 -5.88
N LYS A 37 -6.96 1.62 -5.69
CA LYS A 37 -7.70 1.23 -4.48
C LYS A 37 -7.03 0.11 -3.72
N SER A 38 -6.33 -0.77 -4.42
CA SER A 38 -5.62 -1.89 -3.82
C SER A 38 -4.23 -2.00 -4.45
N LEU A 39 -3.22 -2.22 -3.63
CA LEU A 39 -1.87 -2.59 -4.06
C LEU A 39 -1.42 -3.80 -3.25
N ALA A 40 -1.00 -4.85 -3.94
CA ALA A 40 -0.40 -6.03 -3.34
C ALA A 40 0.96 -6.31 -3.98
N VAL A 41 2.04 -6.03 -3.28
CA VAL A 41 3.40 -6.39 -3.69
C VAL A 41 3.96 -7.40 -2.71
N ASN A 42 4.60 -8.43 -3.23
CA ASN A 42 5.11 -9.55 -2.46
C ASN A 42 6.54 -9.85 -2.93
N GLY A 43 7.52 -9.83 -2.03
CA GLY A 43 8.94 -10.00 -2.41
C GLY A 43 9.28 -11.37 -3.00
N ASN A 44 8.47 -12.39 -2.76
CA ASN A 44 8.65 -13.73 -3.33
C ASN A 44 7.95 -13.94 -4.68
N LEU A 45 6.96 -13.09 -5.01
CA LEU A 45 6.07 -13.30 -6.17
C LEU A 45 6.11 -12.15 -7.18
N SER A 46 6.26 -10.92 -6.71
CA SER A 46 6.36 -9.76 -7.56
C SER A 46 7.76 -9.67 -8.16
N GLY A 47 7.87 -9.25 -9.42
CA GLY A 47 9.16 -8.98 -10.05
C GLY A 47 9.78 -7.64 -9.62
N GLU A 48 9.28 -7.02 -8.55
CA GLU A 48 9.77 -5.74 -8.02
C GLU A 48 10.65 -5.99 -6.80
N GLU A 49 11.89 -5.52 -6.87
CA GLU A 49 12.85 -5.57 -5.78
C GLU A 49 12.90 -4.21 -5.07
N PHE A 50 12.88 -4.24 -3.74
CA PHE A 50 12.97 -3.06 -2.89
C PHE A 50 14.02 -3.28 -1.81
N ASP A 51 15.07 -2.45 -1.79
CA ASP A 51 16.09 -2.46 -0.73
C ASP A 51 15.59 -1.83 0.58
N GLU A 52 14.63 -0.91 0.47
CA GLU A 52 13.97 -0.24 1.59
C GLU A 52 12.47 -0.15 1.33
N PHE A 53 11.68 0.14 2.38
CA PHE A 53 10.24 0.30 2.22
C PHE A 53 9.93 1.37 1.15
N PRO A 54 9.14 1.05 0.11
CA PRO A 54 8.99 1.94 -1.05
C PRO A 54 8.11 3.15 -0.72
N LYS A 55 8.74 4.27 -0.35
CA LYS A 55 8.08 5.52 0.08
C LYS A 55 7.11 6.09 -0.96
N ASP A 56 7.24 5.71 -2.23
CA ASP A 56 6.33 6.12 -3.29
C ASP A 56 4.91 5.59 -3.13
N VAL A 57 4.69 4.55 -2.32
CA VAL A 57 3.33 4.08 -1.97
C VAL A 57 2.49 5.18 -1.33
N PHE A 58 3.12 6.16 -0.66
CA PHE A 58 2.41 7.29 -0.04
C PHE A 58 1.83 8.30 -1.04
N LYS A 59 2.15 8.17 -2.34
CA LYS A 59 1.50 8.91 -3.43
C LYS A 59 0.10 8.38 -3.74
N LEU A 60 -0.24 7.16 -3.34
CA LEU A 60 -1.53 6.50 -3.60
C LEU A 60 -2.61 6.99 -2.63
N ARG A 61 -3.02 8.26 -2.73
CA ARG A 61 -3.91 8.92 -1.74
C ARG A 61 -5.30 8.28 -1.56
N ASN A 62 -5.73 7.49 -2.54
CA ASN A 62 -7.05 6.86 -2.58
C ASN A 62 -7.06 5.37 -2.21
N ILE A 63 -5.90 4.82 -1.83
CA ILE A 63 -5.74 3.41 -1.49
C ILE A 63 -6.54 3.02 -0.25
N GLU A 64 -7.17 1.85 -0.33
CA GLU A 64 -8.01 1.24 0.71
C GLU A 64 -7.42 -0.08 1.19
N GLU A 65 -6.65 -0.77 0.36
CA GLU A 65 -6.00 -2.03 0.67
C GLU A 65 -4.52 -1.94 0.30
N LEU A 66 -3.63 -2.22 1.24
CA LEU A 66 -2.20 -2.24 0.99
C LEU A 66 -1.58 -3.49 1.59
N TYR A 67 -0.97 -4.30 0.73
CA TYR A 67 -0.22 -5.50 1.11
C TYR A 67 1.21 -5.32 0.61
N ILE A 68 2.16 -5.26 1.54
CA ILE A 68 3.59 -5.22 1.25
C ILE A 68 4.23 -6.32 2.10
N THR A 69 4.41 -7.50 1.51
CA THR A 69 4.80 -8.71 2.24
C THR A 69 6.10 -9.29 1.72
N ASP A 70 6.81 -10.03 2.58
CA ASP A 70 7.97 -10.83 2.19
C ASP A 70 9.16 -10.05 1.60
N TYR A 71 9.37 -8.81 2.04
CA TYR A 71 10.52 -7.99 1.63
C TYR A 71 11.62 -7.89 2.68
N GLY A 72 11.42 -8.48 3.87
CA GLY A 72 12.40 -8.39 4.95
C GLY A 72 12.61 -6.97 5.50
N PHE A 73 11.63 -6.08 5.35
CA PHE A 73 11.77 -4.72 5.88
C PHE A 73 11.84 -4.72 7.40
N TYR A 74 12.79 -3.95 7.95
CA TYR A 74 12.99 -3.79 9.39
C TYR A 74 12.32 -2.53 9.94
N GLU A 75 11.97 -1.57 9.07
CA GLU A 75 11.28 -0.34 9.45
C GLU A 75 10.18 0.05 8.45
N ILE A 76 9.16 0.74 8.95
CA ILE A 76 8.11 1.37 8.15
C ILE A 76 8.17 2.88 8.36
N PRO A 77 8.18 3.70 7.29
CA PRO A 77 8.16 5.15 7.42
C PRO A 77 6.87 5.66 8.10
N ARG A 78 7.01 6.65 8.97
CA ARG A 78 5.89 7.32 9.67
C ARG A 78 4.81 7.86 8.72
N GLN A 79 5.17 8.14 7.47
CA GLN A 79 4.25 8.53 6.40
C GLN A 79 3.14 7.50 6.12
N ILE A 80 3.22 6.27 6.63
CA ILE A 80 2.11 5.30 6.60
C ILE A 80 0.81 5.90 7.17
N GLY A 81 0.92 6.79 8.17
CA GLY A 81 -0.22 7.52 8.73
C GLY A 81 -0.92 8.45 7.73
N ASN A 82 -0.33 8.75 6.57
CA ASN A 82 -0.94 9.59 5.53
C ASN A 82 -2.00 8.86 4.71
N LEU A 83 -2.03 7.52 4.75
CA LEU A 83 -2.96 6.70 3.97
C LEU A 83 -4.34 6.61 4.66
N LYS A 84 -5.00 7.76 4.84
CA LYS A 84 -6.21 7.90 5.68
C LYS A 84 -7.43 7.07 5.21
N LYS A 85 -7.41 6.51 4.01
CA LYS A 85 -8.49 5.68 3.45
C LYS A 85 -8.25 4.17 3.60
N ILE A 86 -7.10 3.75 4.11
CA ILE A 86 -6.77 2.34 4.32
C ILE A 86 -7.79 1.67 5.25
N LYS A 87 -8.21 0.47 4.84
CA LYS A 87 -9.11 -0.46 5.53
C LYS A 87 -8.40 -1.79 5.80
N SER A 88 -7.58 -2.28 4.88
CA SER A 88 -6.77 -3.48 5.09
C SER A 88 -5.29 -3.15 4.88
N LEU A 89 -4.46 -3.49 5.87
CA LEU A 89 -3.01 -3.33 5.82
C LEU A 89 -2.34 -4.66 6.19
N SER A 90 -1.53 -5.20 5.29
CA SER A 90 -0.64 -6.31 5.58
C SER A 90 0.81 -5.92 5.43
N LEU A 91 1.58 -6.20 6.47
CA LEU A 91 3.04 -6.11 6.53
C LEU A 91 3.64 -7.47 6.92
N ALA A 92 2.93 -8.56 6.62
CA ALA A 92 3.35 -9.91 6.99
C ALA A 92 4.65 -10.34 6.28
N GLY A 93 5.42 -11.22 6.91
CA GLY A 93 6.65 -11.75 6.32
C GLY A 93 7.78 -10.73 6.18
N ASN A 94 7.75 -9.65 6.96
CA ASN A 94 8.86 -8.70 7.02
C ASN A 94 9.75 -9.01 8.24
N SER A 95 10.66 -8.12 8.57
CA SER A 95 11.57 -8.26 9.71
C SER A 95 11.37 -7.12 10.71
N LEU A 96 10.12 -6.68 10.87
CA LEU A 96 9.78 -5.55 11.73
C LEU A 96 9.95 -5.93 13.20
N GLU A 97 10.71 -5.14 13.93
CA GLU A 97 10.83 -5.23 15.40
C GLU A 97 9.93 -4.20 16.10
N VAL A 98 9.59 -3.12 15.39
CA VAL A 98 8.73 -2.03 15.88
C VAL A 98 7.84 -1.48 14.76
N LEU A 99 6.72 -0.89 15.14
CA LEU A 99 5.84 -0.12 14.26
C LEU A 99 5.93 1.38 14.57
N PRO A 100 5.83 2.25 13.56
CA PRO A 100 5.60 3.67 13.80
C PRO A 100 4.20 3.88 14.42
N ASP A 101 4.10 4.75 15.43
CA ASP A 101 2.84 5.06 16.12
C ASP A 101 1.75 5.58 15.15
N GLU A 102 2.16 6.13 14.01
CA GLU A 102 1.29 6.62 12.95
C GLU A 102 0.37 5.55 12.36
N ILE A 103 0.70 4.25 12.45
CA ILE A 103 -0.21 3.15 12.09
C ILE A 103 -1.50 3.22 12.91
N PHE A 104 -1.40 3.56 14.20
CA PHE A 104 -2.56 3.65 15.10
C PHE A 104 -3.42 4.90 14.83
N THR A 105 -3.04 5.77 13.89
CA THR A 105 -3.84 6.91 13.43
C THR A 105 -4.76 6.58 12.25
N LEU A 106 -4.69 5.34 11.74
CA LEU A 106 -5.48 4.86 10.60
C LEU A 106 -6.89 4.45 11.06
N THR A 107 -7.72 5.42 11.42
CA THR A 107 -9.07 5.18 12.01
C THR A 107 -10.06 4.43 11.11
N ASN A 108 -9.74 4.25 9.83
CA ASN A 108 -10.54 3.45 8.89
C ASN A 108 -10.12 1.98 8.81
N LEU A 109 -9.02 1.60 9.43
CA LEU A 109 -8.48 0.26 9.42
C LEU A 109 -9.47 -0.74 10.04
N THR A 110 -9.73 -1.83 9.34
CA THR A 110 -10.57 -2.95 9.76
C THR A 110 -9.77 -4.25 9.85
N GLU A 111 -8.65 -4.35 9.14
CA GLU A 111 -7.75 -5.51 9.18
C GLU A 111 -6.31 -5.04 9.23
N LEU A 112 -5.54 -5.58 10.18
CA LEU A 112 -4.11 -5.36 10.34
C LEU A 112 -3.41 -6.71 10.48
N ILE A 113 -2.59 -7.06 9.48
CA ILE A 113 -1.87 -8.34 9.42
C ILE A 113 -0.37 -8.08 9.57
N LEU A 114 0.19 -8.64 10.63
CA LEU A 114 1.55 -8.43 11.11
C LEU A 114 2.30 -9.75 11.39
N SER A 115 1.68 -10.89 11.09
CA SER A 115 2.29 -12.22 11.20
C SER A 115 3.65 -12.31 10.53
N ASP A 116 4.49 -13.22 11.03
CA ASP A 116 5.82 -13.49 10.48
C ASP A 116 6.70 -12.22 10.46
N ASN A 117 6.79 -11.55 11.61
CA ASN A 117 7.73 -10.45 11.86
C ASN A 117 8.62 -10.77 13.08
N LEU A 118 9.45 -9.83 13.52
CA LEU A 118 10.43 -10.01 14.60
C LEU A 118 10.04 -9.22 15.87
N PHE A 119 8.74 -9.07 16.13
CA PHE A 119 8.27 -8.42 17.35
C PHE A 119 8.61 -9.26 18.58
N SER A 120 9.13 -8.62 19.62
CA SER A 120 9.27 -9.28 20.92
C SER A 120 7.90 -9.51 21.56
N ASP A 121 7.78 -10.54 22.42
CA ASP A 121 6.55 -10.85 23.16
C ASP A 121 5.97 -9.63 23.90
N GLU A 122 6.84 -8.83 24.52
CA GLU A 122 6.45 -7.59 25.21
C GLU A 122 5.83 -6.58 24.25
N TYR A 123 6.44 -6.42 23.06
CA TYR A 123 5.95 -5.50 22.06
C TYR A 123 4.67 -5.98 21.38
N ILE A 124 4.49 -7.29 21.20
CA ILE A 124 3.24 -7.88 20.73
C ILE A 124 2.09 -7.53 21.68
N GLU A 125 2.30 -7.63 23.00
CA GLU A 125 1.29 -7.24 23.98
C GLU A 125 1.00 -5.73 23.93
N TYR A 126 2.01 -4.89 23.72
CA TYR A 126 1.81 -3.45 23.46
C TYR A 126 0.93 -3.21 22.23
N ILE A 127 1.20 -3.88 21.10
CA ILE A 127 0.39 -3.74 19.87
C ILE A 127 -1.05 -4.17 20.14
N LYS A 128 -1.26 -5.33 20.79
CA LYS A 128 -2.61 -5.83 21.10
C LYS A 128 -3.41 -4.84 21.94
N GLN A 129 -2.83 -4.27 22.99
CA GLN A 129 -3.50 -3.26 23.83
C GLN A 129 -3.78 -1.99 23.03
N THR A 130 -2.80 -1.50 22.28
CA THR A 130 -2.92 -0.25 21.51
C THR A 130 -3.97 -0.36 20.41
N VAL A 131 -4.06 -1.50 19.71
CA VAL A 131 -5.12 -1.75 18.72
C VAL A 131 -6.48 -1.80 19.41
N LYS A 132 -6.60 -2.49 20.55
CA LYS A 132 -7.86 -2.55 21.31
C LYS A 132 -8.34 -1.17 21.76
N GLU A 133 -7.44 -0.29 22.18
CA GLU A 133 -7.77 1.07 22.63
C GLU A 133 -8.05 2.02 21.48
N LYS A 134 -7.14 2.12 20.51
CA LYS A 134 -7.16 3.16 19.47
C LYS A 134 -7.90 2.73 18.20
N LEU A 135 -7.99 1.43 17.94
CA LEU A 135 -8.56 0.85 16.74
C LEU A 135 -9.52 -0.31 17.07
N PRO A 136 -10.56 -0.10 17.90
CA PRO A 136 -11.37 -1.17 18.50
C PRO A 136 -12.16 -2.03 17.51
N LYS A 137 -12.29 -1.60 16.25
CA LYS A 137 -12.96 -2.33 15.16
C LYS A 137 -11.99 -3.16 14.31
N THR A 138 -10.68 -3.01 14.52
CA THR A 138 -9.66 -3.64 13.69
C THR A 138 -9.40 -5.06 14.16
N ARG A 139 -9.52 -6.01 13.23
CA ARG A 139 -9.04 -7.37 13.41
C ARG A 139 -7.52 -7.38 13.28
N LEU A 140 -6.85 -7.75 14.37
CA LEU A 140 -5.39 -7.91 14.42
C LEU A 140 -5.02 -9.37 14.18
N MET A 141 -4.07 -9.60 13.27
CA MET A 141 -3.41 -10.89 13.05
C MET A 141 -1.92 -10.69 13.33
N ILE A 142 -1.45 -11.28 14.42
CA ILE A 142 -0.07 -11.21 14.90
C ILE A 142 0.21 -12.52 15.66
N ASP A 143 1.38 -13.11 15.45
CA ASP A 143 1.87 -14.32 16.12
C ASP A 143 2.95 -13.97 17.15
#